data_AF-A0A842VRW0-F1
#
_entry.id   AF-A0A842VRW0-F1
#
_cell.length_a   1.000
_cell.length_b   1.000
_cell.length_c   1.000
_cell.angle_alpha   90.00
_cell.angle_beta   90.00
_cell.angle_gamma   90.00
#
_symmetry.space_group_name_H-M   'P 1'
#
loop_
_entity.id
_entity.type
_entity.pdbx_description
1 polymer ?
#
loop_
_entity_poly.entity_id
_entity_poly.type
_entity_poly.pdbx_seq_one_letter_code
_entity_poly.pdbx_strand_id
1 'polypeptide(L)'
;YFKKEAIAFAWEFLVERLGISADRLYATVFEGDESDGIEKDTEALISKDVVNEFDIHIGDKIYIRSISSQESYHVRIVGVVNDLTSGTLFLSIDRAQEVLNVSNSVNTVYFEADDDVDDVVEDVQDSALFKMVIKMDSLKKEFEYLIQFISSFMLIFGFILTVFGLLLLIIIMKSNMDYRMDDYSNMKAVGLLDKEIQKTLFFELLFYFAFAIMVGIILGNILIALIIDFYSSFLPGLYQHTFLLSYFYYSFFLIGVMLVSYYYNIRKIKNMNLAEMMRLKAFG
;
A
#
# COMPACT_ATOMS: atom_id res chain seq x y z
N TYR A 1 25.91 -2.69 11.09
CA TYR A 1 27.23 -3.35 11.15
C TYR A 1 27.21 -4.79 10.62
N PHE A 2 26.36 -5.70 11.11
CA PHE A 2 26.29 -7.09 10.62
C PHE A 2 24.88 -7.50 10.20
N LYS A 3 24.77 -8.38 9.19
CA LYS A 3 23.49 -9.02 8.81
C LYS A 3 22.98 -9.85 10.00
N LYS A 4 21.67 -9.97 10.17
CA LYS A 4 21.07 -10.74 11.28
C LYS A 4 21.59 -12.19 11.30
N GLU A 5 21.77 -12.76 10.12
CA GLU A 5 22.34 -14.09 9.91
C GLU A 5 23.82 -14.14 10.31
N ALA A 6 24.59 -13.08 10.05
CA ALA A 6 25.99 -12.99 10.41
C ALA A 6 26.19 -12.86 11.93
N ILE A 7 25.30 -12.15 12.63
CA ILE A 7 25.30 -12.07 14.10
C ILE A 7 25.01 -13.45 14.70
N ALA A 8 24.02 -14.18 14.14
CA ALA A 8 23.71 -15.53 14.57
C ALA A 8 24.88 -16.50 14.33
N PHE A 9 25.53 -16.43 13.16
CA PHE A 9 26.73 -17.24 12.87
C PHE A 9 27.92 -16.90 13.79
N ALA A 10 28.16 -15.62 14.05
CA ALA A 10 29.21 -15.20 14.96
C ALA A 10 28.95 -15.69 16.39
N TRP A 11 27.69 -15.66 16.84
CA TRP A 11 27.28 -16.19 18.14
C TRP A 11 27.49 -17.71 18.24
N GLU A 12 27.00 -18.48 17.26
CA GLU A 12 27.20 -19.94 17.20
C GLU A 12 28.71 -20.27 17.25
N PHE A 13 29.51 -19.58 16.45
CA PHE A 13 30.93 -19.87 16.38
C PHE A 13 31.69 -19.50 17.66
N LEU A 14 31.51 -18.29 18.17
CA LEU A 14 32.28 -17.76 19.31
C LEU A 14 31.83 -18.37 20.64
N VAL A 15 30.52 -18.44 20.88
CA VAL A 15 29.97 -18.90 22.16
C VAL A 15 29.83 -20.41 22.17
N GLU A 16 29.17 -20.99 21.15
CA GLU A 16 28.79 -22.41 21.20
C GLU A 16 29.94 -23.35 20.81
N ARG A 17 30.73 -23.00 19.79
CA ARG A 17 31.84 -23.87 19.34
C ARG A 17 33.16 -23.58 20.04
N LEU A 18 33.51 -22.31 20.20
CA LEU A 18 34.78 -21.90 20.83
C LEU A 18 34.67 -21.75 22.36
N GLY A 19 33.46 -21.76 22.92
CA GLY A 19 33.26 -21.70 24.37
C GLY A 19 33.62 -20.36 24.99
N ILE A 20 33.65 -19.28 24.20
CA ILE A 20 33.87 -17.93 24.72
C ILE A 20 32.64 -17.53 25.51
N SER A 21 32.85 -17.17 26.78
CA SER A 21 31.77 -16.76 27.67
C SER A 21 31.09 -15.49 27.14
N ALA A 22 29.76 -15.52 27.06
CA ALA A 22 28.95 -14.48 26.41
C ALA A 22 29.08 -13.10 27.10
N ASP A 23 29.33 -13.08 28.40
CA ASP A 23 29.59 -11.88 29.21
C ASP A 23 30.92 -11.17 28.88
N ARG A 24 31.79 -11.82 28.09
CA ARG A 24 33.06 -11.26 27.60
C ARG A 24 32.97 -10.75 26.16
N LEU A 25 31.81 -10.85 25.53
CA LEU A 25 31.57 -10.31 24.19
C LEU A 25 30.97 -8.91 24.30
N TYR A 26 31.68 -7.92 23.78
CA TYR A 26 31.22 -6.53 23.72
C TYR A 26 31.03 -6.13 22.25
N ALA A 27 29.93 -5.43 21.96
CA ALA A 27 29.78 -4.72 20.71
C ALA A 27 30.13 -3.25 20.96
N THR A 28 31.20 -2.77 20.34
CA THR A 28 31.67 -1.38 20.48
C THR A 28 31.78 -0.73 19.10
N VAL A 29 31.61 0.59 19.05
CA VAL A 29 31.92 1.41 17.86
C VAL A 29 33.40 1.79 17.94
N PHE A 30 34.13 1.72 16.84
CA PHE A 30 35.56 2.05 16.82
C PHE A 30 35.73 3.59 16.85
N GLU A 31 36.28 4.11 17.94
CA GLU A 31 36.44 5.56 18.16
C GLU A 31 37.55 6.19 17.28
N GLY A 32 38.29 5.38 16.54
CA GLY A 32 39.50 5.79 15.83
C GLY A 32 40.75 5.56 16.67
N ASP A 33 41.90 5.45 16.00
CA ASP A 33 43.22 5.42 16.62
C ASP A 33 44.17 6.29 15.79
N GLU A 34 44.52 7.47 16.31
CA GLU A 34 45.44 8.40 15.65
C GLU A 34 46.85 7.84 15.51
N SER A 35 47.27 6.93 16.40
CA SER A 35 48.60 6.33 16.38
C SER A 35 48.76 5.30 15.26
N ASP A 36 47.67 4.62 14.92
CA ASP A 36 47.58 3.68 13.79
C ASP A 36 47.04 4.33 12.51
N GLY A 37 46.70 5.63 12.55
CA GLY A 37 46.15 6.38 11.40
C GLY A 37 44.75 5.91 10.97
N ILE A 38 43.98 5.34 11.90
CA ILE A 38 42.65 4.80 11.64
C ILE A 38 41.61 5.82 12.11
N GLU A 39 40.87 6.40 11.18
CA GLU A 39 39.83 7.40 11.48
C GLU A 39 38.67 6.77 12.29
N LYS A 40 38.01 7.61 13.11
CA LYS A 40 36.77 7.26 13.79
C LYS A 40 35.71 6.81 12.78
N ASP A 41 34.95 5.76 13.10
CA ASP A 41 33.88 5.30 12.22
C ASP A 41 32.77 6.37 12.12
N THR A 42 32.61 6.95 10.92
CA THR A 42 31.60 7.97 10.60
C THR A 42 30.41 7.32 9.91
N GLU A 43 29.58 6.61 10.67
CA GLU A 43 28.47 5.85 10.11
C GLU A 43 27.21 6.70 9.92
N ALA A 44 26.45 6.38 8.87
CA ALA A 44 25.14 6.95 8.62
C ALA A 44 24.13 5.88 8.20
N LEU A 45 22.87 6.06 8.59
CA LEU A 45 21.75 5.39 7.95
C LEU A 45 21.10 6.34 6.96
N ILE A 46 20.62 5.81 5.85
CA ILE A 46 20.07 6.61 4.76
C ILE A 46 18.68 6.11 4.39
N SER A 47 17.78 7.01 4.01
CA SER A 47 16.45 6.65 3.57
C SER A 47 16.50 5.92 2.21
N LYS A 48 15.59 4.97 2.02
CA LYS A 48 15.56 4.09 0.84
C LYS A 48 15.40 4.84 -0.49
N ASP A 49 14.72 5.97 -0.50
CA ASP A 49 14.56 6.82 -1.69
C ASP A 49 15.88 7.41 -2.16
N VAL A 50 16.70 7.93 -1.25
CA VAL A 50 18.02 8.49 -1.57
C VAL A 50 18.97 7.42 -2.11
N VAL A 51 18.89 6.20 -1.56
CA VAL A 51 19.63 5.04 -2.09
C VAL A 51 19.28 4.78 -3.55
N ASN A 52 17.99 4.77 -3.88
CA ASN A 52 17.54 4.50 -5.25
C ASN A 52 17.85 5.65 -6.21
N GLU A 53 17.76 6.91 -5.75
CA GLU A 53 18.00 8.09 -6.58
C GLU A 53 19.48 8.23 -6.96
N PHE A 54 20.38 8.00 -6.02
CA PHE A 54 21.81 8.19 -6.20
C PHE A 54 22.61 6.89 -6.42
N ASP A 55 21.91 5.75 -6.55
CA ASP A 55 22.51 4.41 -6.71
C ASP A 55 23.53 4.08 -5.60
N ILE A 56 23.22 4.47 -4.37
CA ILE A 56 24.10 4.31 -3.20
C ILE A 56 23.91 2.93 -2.58
N HIS A 57 25.00 2.24 -2.30
CA HIS A 57 25.01 0.91 -1.71
C HIS A 57 25.50 0.93 -0.25
N ILE A 58 25.11 -0.07 0.52
CA ILE A 58 25.65 -0.26 1.87
C ILE A 58 27.16 -0.51 1.77
N GLY A 59 27.94 0.25 2.52
CA GLY A 59 29.40 0.26 2.49
C GLY A 59 29.99 1.47 1.77
N ASP A 60 29.20 2.19 0.97
CA ASP A 60 29.67 3.35 0.22
C ASP A 60 30.05 4.50 1.13
N LYS A 61 31.09 5.24 0.72
CA LYS A 61 31.46 6.52 1.33
C LYS A 61 30.81 7.64 0.54
N ILE A 62 29.98 8.43 1.20
CA ILE A 62 29.34 9.61 0.63
C ILE A 62 29.88 10.87 1.29
N TYR A 63 29.84 11.99 0.55
CA TYR A 63 30.25 13.30 1.05
C TYR A 63 29.01 14.16 1.24
N ILE A 64 28.82 14.64 2.45
CA ILE A 64 27.70 15.50 2.84
C ILE A 64 28.22 16.91 3.10
N ARG A 65 27.41 17.90 2.77
CA ARG A 65 27.71 19.31 2.98
C ARG A 65 26.46 19.98 3.52
N SER A 66 26.59 20.71 4.62
CA SER A 66 25.51 21.55 5.11
C SER A 66 25.26 22.71 4.15
N ILE A 67 24.01 23.14 3.99
CA ILE A 67 23.68 24.34 3.19
C ILE A 67 24.34 25.60 3.80
N SER A 68 24.56 25.59 5.12
CA SER A 68 25.17 26.70 5.86
C SER A 68 26.71 26.71 5.84
N SER A 69 27.36 25.63 5.39
CA SER A 69 28.83 25.47 5.41
C SER A 69 29.37 25.03 4.05
N GLN A 70 30.57 25.48 3.70
CA GLN A 70 31.26 24.98 2.50
C GLN A 70 32.06 23.70 2.76
N GLU A 71 32.21 23.31 4.02
CA GLU A 71 32.95 22.12 4.40
C GLU A 71 32.21 20.84 4.02
N SER A 72 32.97 19.89 3.48
CA SER A 72 32.46 18.58 3.08
C SER A 72 32.94 17.53 4.08
N TYR A 73 31.98 16.82 4.65
CA TYR A 73 32.18 15.76 5.61
C TYR A 73 31.92 14.43 4.92
N HIS A 74 32.77 13.44 5.14
CA HIS A 74 32.51 12.09 4.63
C HIS A 74 31.77 11.25 5.69
N VAL A 75 30.90 10.35 5.23
CA VAL A 75 30.23 9.33 6.05
C VAL A 75 30.13 8.01 5.27
N ARG A 76 30.15 6.89 5.98
CA ARG A 76 29.95 5.54 5.43
C ARG A 76 28.50 5.10 5.66
N ILE A 77 27.85 4.62 4.61
CA ILE A 77 26.49 4.09 4.72
C ILE A 77 26.53 2.68 5.29
N VAL A 78 25.86 2.45 6.42
CA VAL A 78 25.86 1.15 7.11
C VAL A 78 24.49 0.49 7.18
N GLY A 79 23.46 1.20 6.76
CA GLY A 79 22.11 0.67 6.71
C GLY A 79 21.15 1.59 5.96
N VAL A 80 20.07 0.98 5.51
CA VAL A 80 18.98 1.66 4.80
C VAL A 80 17.75 1.62 5.67
N VAL A 81 17.17 2.78 5.93
CA VAL A 81 15.92 2.92 6.68
C VAL A 81 14.80 3.13 5.68
N ASN A 82 13.71 2.39 5.87
CA ASN A 82 12.50 2.61 5.12
C ASN A 82 11.55 3.45 5.96
N ASP A 83 11.66 4.77 5.81
CA ASP A 83 10.82 5.76 6.46
C ASP A 83 9.90 6.44 5.44
N LEU A 84 8.84 7.10 5.92
CA LEU A 84 7.90 7.89 5.12
C LEU A 84 8.47 9.26 4.72
N THR A 85 9.64 9.61 5.25
CA THR A 85 10.34 10.86 4.94
C THR A 85 11.22 10.69 3.70
N SER A 86 11.14 11.66 2.79
CA SER A 86 12.02 11.70 1.62
C SER A 86 13.31 12.46 1.96
N GLY A 87 14.45 11.97 1.49
CA GLY A 87 15.70 12.72 1.56
C GLY A 87 16.40 12.71 2.92
N THR A 88 16.23 11.67 3.75
CA THR A 88 16.69 11.70 5.15
C THR A 88 18.00 10.94 5.37
N LEU A 89 18.93 11.59 6.08
CA LEU A 89 20.18 11.01 6.57
C LEU A 89 20.18 10.99 8.09
N PHE A 90 20.42 9.83 8.68
CA PHE A 90 20.54 9.65 10.12
C PHE A 90 22.01 9.56 10.52
N LEU A 91 22.40 10.42 11.46
CA LEU A 91 23.76 10.52 12.00
C LEU A 91 23.70 10.45 13.53
N SER A 92 24.82 10.14 14.16
CA SER A 92 24.97 10.39 15.60
C SER A 92 24.84 11.90 15.88
N ILE A 93 24.35 12.25 17.06
CA ILE A 93 24.12 13.66 17.44
C ILE A 93 25.40 14.50 17.33
N ASP A 94 26.54 13.97 17.78
CA ASP A 94 27.84 14.65 17.71
C ASP A 94 28.23 14.95 16.26
N ARG A 95 28.04 13.97 15.36
CA ARG A 95 28.36 14.12 13.94
C ARG A 95 27.41 15.08 13.24
N ALA A 96 26.11 15.03 13.56
CA ALA A 96 25.13 15.96 13.03
C ALA A 96 25.46 17.40 13.44
N GLN A 97 25.84 17.62 14.70
CA GLN A 97 26.24 18.94 15.21
C GLN A 97 27.50 19.48 14.54
N GLU A 98 28.52 18.62 14.34
CA GLU A 98 29.74 18.96 13.59
C GLU A 98 29.41 19.39 12.14
N VAL A 99 28.64 18.57 11.42
CA VAL A 99 28.26 18.84 10.02
C VAL A 99 27.45 20.12 9.88
N LEU A 100 26.54 20.39 10.83
CA LEU A 100 25.69 21.57 10.84
C LEU A 100 26.38 22.82 11.42
N ASN A 101 27.60 22.68 11.95
CA ASN A 101 28.34 23.71 12.67
C ASN A 101 27.53 24.34 13.81
N VAL A 102 26.93 23.48 14.64
CA VAL A 102 26.23 23.86 15.87
C VAL A 102 26.81 23.07 17.04
N SER A 103 26.58 23.52 18.27
CA SER A 103 27.08 22.81 19.45
C SER A 103 26.06 22.83 20.56
N ASN A 104 25.86 21.68 21.20
CA ASN A 104 24.97 21.48 22.34
C ASN A 104 23.54 21.99 22.09
N SER A 105 23.03 21.76 20.88
CA SER A 105 21.68 22.17 20.49
C SER A 105 20.94 21.02 19.83
N VAL A 106 19.65 20.92 20.14
CA VAL A 106 18.73 19.94 19.56
C VAL A 106 17.41 20.62 19.26
N ASN A 107 16.75 20.19 18.19
CA ASN A 107 15.43 20.70 17.81
C ASN A 107 14.30 19.99 18.57
N THR A 108 14.49 18.72 18.89
CA THR A 108 13.46 17.87 19.50
C THR A 108 14.12 16.82 20.38
N VAL A 109 13.54 16.60 21.55
CA VAL A 109 13.93 15.53 22.48
C VAL A 109 12.77 14.56 22.56
N TYR A 110 13.07 13.28 22.33
CA TYR A 110 12.11 12.19 22.52
C TYR A 110 12.42 11.52 23.84
N PHE A 111 11.40 11.29 24.65
CA PHE A 111 11.52 10.55 25.91
C PHE A 111 10.28 9.68 26.10
N GLU A 112 10.48 8.56 26.76
CA GLU A 112 9.43 7.65 27.20
C GLU A 112 9.18 7.91 28.68
N ALA A 113 7.90 7.93 29.09
CA ALA A 113 7.51 8.14 30.47
C ALA A 113 7.01 6.81 31.06
N ASP A 114 7.57 6.42 32.20
CA ASP A 114 7.12 5.24 32.96
C ASP A 114 5.87 5.54 33.82
N ASP A 115 5.72 6.80 34.23
CA ASP A 115 4.60 7.32 35.03
C ASP A 115 3.45 7.85 34.13
N ASP A 116 2.39 8.38 34.74
CA ASP A 116 1.27 8.96 34.00
C ASP A 116 1.75 10.10 33.08
N VAL A 117 1.54 9.91 31.78
CA VAL A 117 1.99 10.83 30.73
C VAL A 117 1.34 12.21 30.88
N ASP A 118 0.17 12.31 31.49
CA ASP A 118 -0.49 13.59 31.72
C ASP A 118 0.27 14.45 32.72
N ASP A 119 0.66 13.87 33.86
CA ASP A 119 1.42 14.54 34.92
C ASP A 119 2.83 14.92 34.44
N VAL A 120 3.52 14.01 33.74
CA VAL A 120 4.86 14.28 33.18
C VAL A 120 4.81 15.40 32.14
N VAL A 121 3.74 15.48 31.34
CA VAL A 121 3.64 16.57 30.36
C VAL A 121 3.37 17.92 31.03
N GLU A 122 2.60 17.97 32.12
CA GLU A 122 2.40 19.21 32.89
C GLU A 122 3.75 19.71 33.45
N ASP A 123 4.50 18.82 34.12
CA ASP A 123 5.81 19.15 34.69
C ASP A 123 6.83 19.62 33.64
N VAL A 124 6.86 18.97 32.46
CA VAL A 124 7.78 19.31 31.37
C VAL A 124 7.36 20.61 30.67
N GLN A 125 6.07 20.85 30.50
CA GLN A 125 5.54 22.09 29.91
C GLN A 125 5.80 23.31 30.80
N ASP A 126 5.74 23.15 32.12
CA ASP A 126 6.02 24.22 33.08
C ASP A 126 7.51 24.57 33.16
N SER A 127 8.39 23.69 32.66
CA SER A 127 9.81 24.00 32.56
C SER A 127 10.06 25.05 31.45
N ALA A 128 10.90 26.04 31.74
CA ALA A 128 11.31 27.05 30.75
C ALA A 128 12.22 26.48 29.62
N LEU A 129 12.53 25.18 29.66
CA LEU A 129 13.44 24.51 28.73
C LEU A 129 12.75 24.06 27.45
N PHE A 130 11.44 23.76 27.49
CA PHE A 130 10.69 23.26 26.34
C PHE A 130 9.64 24.27 25.88
N LYS A 131 9.66 24.59 24.59
CA LYS A 131 8.67 25.51 23.99
C LYS A 131 7.34 24.82 23.70
N MET A 132 7.38 23.52 23.41
CA MET A 132 6.22 22.72 23.03
C MET A 132 6.47 21.27 23.43
N VAL A 133 5.45 20.65 24.01
CA VAL A 133 5.45 19.23 24.35
C VAL A 133 4.29 18.58 23.59
N ILE A 134 4.59 17.55 22.81
CA ILE A 134 3.61 16.84 21.98
C ILE A 134 3.52 15.39 22.45
N LYS A 135 2.33 14.95 22.84
CA LYS A 135 2.06 13.55 23.19
C LYS A 135 1.96 12.72 21.92
N MET A 136 2.66 11.59 21.89
CA MET A 136 2.57 10.64 20.78
C MET A 136 1.14 10.14 20.57
N ASP A 137 0.37 9.95 21.65
CA ASP A 137 -1.04 9.55 21.56
C ASP A 137 -1.92 10.59 20.87
N SER A 138 -1.64 11.88 21.03
CA SER A 138 -2.37 12.95 20.33
C SER A 138 -2.08 12.89 18.84
N LEU A 139 -0.81 12.77 18.46
CA LEU A 139 -0.42 12.60 17.04
C LEU A 139 -1.04 11.33 16.46
N LYS A 140 -0.98 10.22 17.19
CA LYS A 140 -1.58 8.95 16.76
C LYS A 140 -3.08 9.09 16.53
N LYS A 141 -3.81 9.74 17.45
CA LYS A 141 -5.25 10.02 17.28
C LYS A 141 -5.53 10.89 16.06
N GLU A 142 -4.74 11.93 15.82
CA GLU A 142 -4.87 12.76 14.61
C GLU A 142 -4.66 11.96 13.33
N PHE A 143 -3.62 11.11 13.29
CA PHE A 143 -3.39 10.19 12.18
C PHE A 143 -4.53 9.18 12.02
N GLU A 144 -5.05 8.60 13.11
CA GLU A 144 -6.18 7.68 13.08
C GLU A 144 -7.44 8.36 12.52
N TYR A 145 -7.72 9.61 12.91
CA TYR A 145 -8.84 10.38 12.34
C TYR A 145 -8.65 10.66 10.85
N LEU A 146 -7.43 11.01 10.42
CA LEU A 146 -7.13 11.21 9.01
C LEU A 146 -7.33 9.92 8.20
N ILE A 147 -6.80 8.79 8.68
CA ILE A 147 -6.95 7.48 8.04
C ILE A 147 -8.42 7.05 8.02
N GLN A 148 -9.16 7.28 9.11
CA GLN A 148 -10.58 6.99 9.18
C GLN A 148 -11.39 7.84 8.21
N PHE A 149 -11.07 9.13 8.08
CA PHE A 149 -11.69 10.04 7.14
C PHE A 149 -11.47 9.57 5.69
N ILE A 150 -10.21 9.30 5.31
CA ILE A 150 -9.86 8.80 3.98
C ILE A 150 -10.57 7.45 3.71
N SER A 151 -10.57 6.54 4.68
CA SER A 151 -11.21 5.23 4.55
C SER A 151 -12.72 5.34 4.39
N SER A 152 -13.37 6.21 5.17
CA SER A 152 -14.81 6.45 5.08
C SER A 152 -15.20 7.10 3.76
N PHE A 153 -14.41 8.08 3.31
CA PHE A 153 -14.57 8.69 2.00
C PHE A 153 -14.44 7.67 0.87
N MET A 154 -13.39 6.83 0.90
CA MET A 154 -13.17 5.76 -0.07
C MET A 154 -14.30 4.74 -0.09
N LEU A 155 -14.86 4.40 1.07
CA LEU A 155 -16.01 3.48 1.16
C LEU A 155 -17.24 4.08 0.47
N ILE A 156 -17.58 5.33 0.78
CA ILE A 156 -18.72 6.03 0.16
C ILE A 156 -18.50 6.16 -1.35
N PHE A 157 -17.31 6.55 -1.77
CA PHE A 157 -16.96 6.69 -3.19
C PHE A 157 -17.04 5.34 -3.93
N GLY A 158 -16.51 4.28 -3.33
CA GLY A 158 -16.61 2.91 -3.85
C GLY A 158 -18.07 2.42 -3.95
N PHE A 159 -18.91 2.76 -2.97
CA PHE A 159 -20.34 2.47 -3.02
C PHE A 159 -21.03 3.18 -4.20
N ILE A 160 -20.76 4.47 -4.41
CA ILE A 160 -21.31 5.24 -5.53
C ILE A 160 -20.89 4.63 -6.87
N LEU A 161 -19.60 4.32 -7.05
CA LEU A 161 -19.09 3.69 -8.26
C LEU A 161 -19.72 2.31 -8.51
N THR A 162 -19.95 1.54 -7.44
CA THR A 162 -20.60 0.23 -7.54
C THR A 162 -22.05 0.37 -7.99
N VAL A 163 -22.81 1.29 -7.38
CA VAL A 163 -24.20 1.57 -7.78
C VAL A 163 -24.26 2.03 -9.24
N PHE A 164 -23.37 2.94 -9.63
CA PHE A 164 -23.30 3.41 -11.01
C PHE A 164 -22.97 2.28 -11.99
N GLY A 165 -21.99 1.43 -11.64
CA GLY A 165 -21.65 0.23 -12.42
C GLY A 165 -22.83 -0.74 -12.56
N LEU A 166 -23.57 -1.00 -11.47
CA LEU A 166 -24.77 -1.83 -11.50
C LEU A 166 -25.87 -1.23 -12.39
N LEU A 167 -26.08 0.08 -12.34
CA LEU A 167 -27.04 0.76 -13.21
C LEU A 167 -26.67 0.61 -14.68
N LEU A 168 -25.40 0.82 -15.03
CA LEU A 168 -24.90 0.60 -16.39
C LEU A 168 -25.09 -0.84 -16.84
N LEU A 169 -24.79 -1.81 -15.98
CA LEU A 169 -25.02 -3.22 -16.27
C LEU A 169 -26.50 -3.51 -16.55
N ILE A 170 -27.42 -2.99 -15.73
CA ILE A 170 -28.87 -3.16 -15.93
C ILE A 170 -29.31 -2.54 -17.26
N ILE A 171 -28.80 -1.36 -17.62
CA ILE A 171 -29.13 -0.68 -18.88
C ILE A 171 -28.66 -1.51 -20.07
N ILE A 172 -27.39 -1.95 -20.06
CA ILE A 172 -26.79 -2.76 -21.14
C ILE A 172 -27.55 -4.08 -21.29
N MET A 173 -27.85 -4.73 -20.17
CA MET A 173 -28.63 -5.96 -20.13
C MET A 173 -30.02 -5.81 -20.74
N LYS A 174 -30.75 -4.76 -20.35
CA LYS A 174 -32.08 -4.49 -20.87
C LYS A 174 -32.02 -4.28 -22.38
N SER A 175 -31.07 -3.46 -22.83
CA SER A 175 -30.84 -3.17 -24.25
C SER A 175 -30.49 -4.43 -25.06
N ASN A 176 -29.58 -5.28 -24.57
CA ASN A 176 -29.20 -6.52 -25.23
C ASN A 176 -30.40 -7.47 -25.39
N MET A 177 -31.22 -7.60 -24.35
CA MET A 177 -32.41 -8.46 -24.39
C MET A 177 -33.50 -7.89 -25.31
N ASP A 178 -33.71 -6.58 -25.32
CA ASP A 178 -34.66 -5.94 -26.26
C ASP A 178 -34.24 -6.15 -27.72
N TYR A 179 -32.94 -6.14 -28.02
CA TYR A 179 -32.42 -6.41 -29.37
C TYR A 179 -32.62 -7.87 -29.80
N ARG A 180 -32.39 -8.82 -28.89
CA ARG A 180 -32.42 -10.27 -29.19
C ARG A 180 -33.80 -10.92 -29.05
N MET A 181 -34.79 -10.12 -28.65
CA MET A 181 -36.18 -10.55 -28.47
C MET A 181 -36.75 -11.22 -29.72
N ASP A 182 -36.42 -10.63 -30.87
CA ASP A 182 -36.92 -11.08 -32.16
C ASP A 182 -36.31 -12.43 -32.55
N ASP A 183 -35.00 -12.57 -32.38
CA ASP A 183 -34.29 -13.83 -32.61
C ASP A 183 -34.86 -14.95 -31.74
N TYR A 184 -35.15 -14.68 -30.46
CA TYR A 184 -35.78 -15.67 -29.58
C TYR A 184 -37.19 -16.02 -30.00
N SER A 185 -37.95 -15.06 -30.51
CA SER A 185 -39.29 -15.32 -31.04
C SER A 185 -39.24 -16.23 -32.27
N ASN A 186 -38.29 -15.98 -33.18
CA ASN A 186 -38.04 -16.83 -34.35
C ASN A 186 -37.59 -18.25 -33.93
N MET A 187 -36.69 -18.36 -32.95
CA MET A 187 -36.25 -19.66 -32.42
C MET A 187 -37.41 -20.48 -31.83
N LYS A 188 -38.29 -19.83 -31.04
CA LYS A 188 -39.49 -20.50 -30.51
C LYS A 188 -40.47 -20.90 -31.62
N ALA A 189 -40.60 -20.09 -32.68
CA ALA A 189 -41.46 -20.40 -33.82
C ALA A 189 -40.98 -21.65 -34.61
N VAL A 190 -39.66 -21.85 -34.68
CA VAL A 190 -39.04 -23.04 -35.31
C VAL A 190 -39.14 -24.29 -34.41
N GLY A 191 -39.56 -24.13 -33.15
CA GLY A 191 -39.84 -25.24 -32.24
C GLY A 191 -38.81 -25.44 -31.12
N LEU A 192 -37.87 -24.51 -30.93
CA LEU A 192 -36.96 -24.58 -29.77
C LEU A 192 -37.74 -24.41 -28.45
N LEU A 193 -37.33 -25.18 -27.44
CA LEU A 193 -37.89 -25.08 -26.10
C LEU A 193 -37.28 -23.89 -25.35
N ASP A 194 -38.07 -23.29 -24.45
CA ASP A 194 -37.59 -22.22 -23.55
C ASP A 194 -36.31 -22.60 -22.80
N LYS A 195 -36.17 -23.87 -22.41
CA LYS A 195 -35.00 -24.39 -21.70
C LYS A 195 -33.73 -24.36 -22.56
N GLU A 196 -33.85 -24.56 -23.87
CA GLU A 196 -32.71 -24.55 -24.79
C GLU A 196 -32.21 -23.12 -24.99
N ILE A 197 -33.12 -22.17 -25.16
CA ILE A 197 -32.80 -20.73 -25.23
C ILE A 197 -32.14 -20.27 -23.91
N GLN A 198 -32.70 -20.67 -22.77
CA GLN A 198 -32.14 -20.35 -21.44
C GLN A 198 -30.75 -20.95 -21.22
N LYS A 199 -30.47 -22.14 -21.77
CA LYS A 199 -29.14 -22.75 -21.69
C LYS A 199 -28.12 -21.95 -22.51
N THR A 200 -28.48 -21.57 -23.74
CA THR A 200 -27.61 -20.73 -24.59
C THR A 200 -27.27 -19.40 -23.92
N LEU A 201 -28.29 -18.73 -23.37
CA LEU A 201 -28.11 -17.49 -22.60
C LEU A 201 -27.20 -17.65 -21.39
N PHE A 202 -27.33 -18.74 -20.66
CA PHE A 202 -26.48 -19.02 -19.51
C PHE A 202 -25.01 -19.10 -19.92
N PHE A 203 -24.69 -19.86 -20.98
CA PHE A 203 -23.32 -19.98 -21.45
C PHE A 203 -22.76 -18.66 -21.96
N GLU A 204 -23.55 -17.88 -22.67
CA GLU A 204 -23.12 -16.57 -23.14
C GLU A 204 -22.79 -15.62 -21.97
N LEU A 205 -23.67 -15.54 -20.97
CA LEU A 205 -23.40 -14.76 -19.76
C LEU A 205 -22.18 -15.29 -19.01
N LEU A 206 -22.03 -16.62 -18.90
CA LEU A 206 -20.87 -17.24 -18.27
C LEU A 206 -19.56 -16.82 -18.96
N PHE A 207 -19.51 -16.84 -20.30
CA PHE A 207 -18.32 -16.41 -21.05
C PHE A 207 -18.04 -14.92 -20.86
N TYR A 208 -19.05 -14.05 -20.92
CA TYR A 208 -18.85 -12.62 -20.69
C TYR A 208 -18.34 -12.32 -19.28
N PHE A 209 -18.93 -12.92 -18.24
CA PHE A 209 -18.52 -12.69 -16.87
C PHE A 209 -17.16 -13.33 -16.54
N ALA A 210 -16.85 -14.50 -17.09
CA ALA A 210 -15.53 -15.12 -16.94
C ALA A 210 -14.44 -14.22 -17.54
N PHE A 211 -14.68 -13.66 -18.74
CA PHE A 211 -13.76 -12.72 -19.36
C PHE A 211 -13.68 -11.40 -18.59
N ALA A 212 -14.81 -10.88 -18.11
CA ALA A 212 -14.86 -9.65 -17.33
C ALA A 212 -14.12 -9.75 -15.99
N ILE A 213 -14.24 -10.88 -15.27
CA ILE A 213 -13.49 -11.13 -14.03
C ILE A 213 -11.98 -11.12 -14.32
N MET A 214 -11.56 -11.83 -15.38
CA MET A 214 -10.15 -11.91 -15.76
C MET A 214 -9.58 -10.54 -16.11
N VAL A 215 -10.24 -9.80 -17.01
CA VAL A 215 -9.80 -8.46 -17.43
C VAL A 215 -9.87 -7.47 -16.26
N GLY A 216 -10.92 -7.55 -15.43
CA GLY A 216 -11.10 -6.68 -14.26
C GLY A 216 -9.98 -6.84 -13.23
N ILE A 217 -9.56 -8.08 -12.94
CA ILE A 217 -8.43 -8.33 -12.04
C ILE A 217 -7.13 -7.77 -12.63
N ILE A 218 -6.87 -7.97 -13.92
CA ILE A 218 -5.65 -7.47 -14.58
C ILE A 218 -5.62 -5.93 -14.55
N LEU A 219 -6.68 -5.29 -15.03
CA LEU A 219 -6.76 -3.83 -15.07
C LEU A 219 -6.75 -3.21 -13.67
N GLY A 220 -7.39 -3.86 -12.70
CA GLY A 220 -7.37 -3.43 -11.30
C GLY A 220 -5.96 -3.41 -10.71
N ASN A 221 -5.16 -4.46 -10.97
CA ASN A 221 -3.77 -4.50 -10.51
C ASN A 221 -2.89 -3.45 -11.20
N ILE A 222 -3.08 -3.22 -12.51
CA ILE A 222 -2.39 -2.15 -13.23
C ILE A 222 -2.73 -0.79 -12.63
N LEU A 223 -4.01 -0.54 -12.35
CA LEU A 223 -4.46 0.72 -11.74
C LEU A 223 -3.83 0.91 -10.35
N ILE A 224 -3.79 -0.14 -9.53
CA ILE A 224 -3.15 -0.09 -8.20
C ILE A 224 -1.66 0.22 -8.33
N ALA A 225 -0.96 -0.42 -9.26
CA ALA A 225 0.46 -0.16 -9.50
C ALA A 225 0.70 1.31 -9.92
N LEU A 226 -0.12 1.85 -10.83
CA LEU A 226 -0.03 3.25 -11.24
C LEU A 226 -0.30 4.23 -10.09
N ILE A 227 -1.30 3.93 -9.26
CA ILE A 227 -1.61 4.74 -8.08
C ILE A 227 -0.42 4.75 -7.12
N ILE A 228 0.20 3.61 -6.88
CA ILE A 228 1.33 3.49 -5.95
C ILE A 228 2.57 4.17 -6.52
N ASP A 229 2.85 4.01 -7.80
CA ASP A 229 3.95 4.72 -8.47
C ASP A 229 3.80 6.24 -8.32
N PHE A 230 2.60 6.76 -8.59
CA PHE A 230 2.26 8.15 -8.37
C PHE A 230 2.46 8.59 -6.92
N TYR A 231 1.95 7.85 -5.93
CA TYR A 231 2.11 8.22 -4.52
C TYR A 231 3.54 8.07 -4.02
N SER A 232 4.27 7.04 -4.45
CA SER A 232 5.66 6.80 -4.07
C SER A 232 6.61 7.92 -4.53
N SER A 233 6.22 8.64 -5.60
CA SER A 233 6.91 9.84 -6.05
C SER A 233 6.80 11.01 -5.07
N PHE A 234 5.75 11.05 -4.23
CA PHE A 234 5.52 12.11 -3.23
C PHE A 234 5.79 11.67 -1.79
N LEU A 235 5.57 10.39 -1.49
CA LEU A 235 5.71 9.77 -0.18
C LEU A 235 6.43 8.42 -0.35
N PRO A 236 7.77 8.44 -0.33
CA PRO A 236 8.54 7.21 -0.39
C PRO A 236 8.22 6.30 0.80
N GLY A 237 8.43 4.99 0.63
CA GLY A 237 8.21 4.01 1.70
C GLY A 237 6.77 3.49 1.82
N LEU A 238 5.85 3.93 0.96
CA LEU A 238 4.54 3.28 0.80
C LEU A 238 4.69 1.96 0.05
N TYR A 239 4.05 0.90 0.55
CA TYR A 239 4.04 -0.42 -0.08
C TYR A 239 2.64 -0.86 -0.48
N GLN A 240 2.57 -1.56 -1.60
CA GLN A 240 1.37 -2.27 -2.00
C GLN A 240 1.12 -3.47 -1.08
N HIS A 241 -0.01 -3.48 -0.40
CA HIS A 241 -0.58 -4.71 0.16
C HIS A 241 -1.98 -4.93 -0.39
N THR A 242 -2.10 -5.83 -1.37
CA THR A 242 -3.38 -6.34 -1.84
C THR A 242 -3.66 -7.68 -1.18
N PHE A 243 -4.77 -7.76 -0.44
CA PHE A 243 -5.20 -9.02 0.16
C PHE A 243 -5.80 -9.93 -0.92
N LEU A 244 -5.34 -11.19 -0.99
CA LEU A 244 -5.88 -12.18 -1.94
C LEU A 244 -7.40 -12.36 -1.80
N LEU A 245 -7.92 -12.21 -0.58
CA LEU A 245 -9.34 -12.33 -0.27
C LEU A 245 -10.19 -11.30 -1.03
N SER A 246 -9.63 -10.13 -1.36
CA SER A 246 -10.34 -9.08 -2.12
C SER A 246 -10.73 -9.53 -3.53
N TYR A 247 -9.87 -10.31 -4.21
CA TYR A 247 -10.19 -10.87 -5.53
C TYR A 247 -11.31 -11.92 -5.45
N PHE A 248 -11.37 -12.70 -4.37
CA PHE A 248 -12.48 -13.64 -4.15
C PHE A 248 -13.79 -12.91 -3.90
N TYR A 249 -13.81 -11.85 -3.07
CA TYR A 249 -15.01 -11.04 -2.87
C TYR A 249 -15.50 -10.41 -4.16
N TYR A 250 -14.60 -9.85 -4.98
CA TYR A 250 -14.93 -9.29 -6.29
C TYR A 250 -15.52 -10.34 -7.23
N SER A 251 -14.88 -11.52 -7.32
CA SER A 251 -15.34 -12.61 -8.17
C SER A 251 -16.72 -13.13 -7.74
N PHE A 252 -16.93 -13.30 -6.43
CA PHE A 252 -18.22 -13.74 -5.88
C PHE A 252 -19.32 -12.71 -6.14
N PHE A 253 -19.02 -11.42 -5.95
CA PHE A 253 -19.94 -10.34 -6.26
C PHE A 253 -20.36 -10.36 -7.74
N LEU A 254 -19.40 -10.50 -8.67
CA LEU A 254 -19.71 -10.58 -10.10
C LEU A 254 -20.50 -11.83 -10.49
N ILE A 255 -20.24 -12.98 -9.86
CA ILE A 255 -21.07 -14.18 -10.03
C ILE A 255 -22.50 -13.90 -9.56
N GLY A 256 -22.67 -13.23 -8.42
CA GLY A 256 -23.98 -12.80 -7.92
C GLY A 256 -24.72 -11.91 -8.92
N VAL A 257 -24.03 -10.93 -9.49
CA VAL A 257 -24.59 -10.08 -10.56
C VAL A 257 -24.98 -10.92 -11.76
N MET A 258 -24.13 -11.83 -12.24
CA MET A 258 -24.45 -12.74 -13.35
C MET A 258 -25.72 -13.56 -13.10
N LEU A 259 -25.91 -14.06 -11.88
CA LEU A 259 -27.10 -14.85 -11.52
C LEU A 259 -28.37 -14.00 -11.51
N VAL A 260 -28.31 -12.79 -10.97
CA VAL A 260 -29.42 -11.82 -11.02
C VAL A 260 -29.74 -11.47 -12.47
N SER A 261 -28.70 -11.24 -13.26
CA SER A 261 -28.77 -10.96 -14.68
C SER A 261 -29.47 -12.10 -15.44
N TYR A 262 -29.04 -13.33 -15.21
CA TYR A 262 -29.62 -14.53 -15.80
C TYR A 262 -31.10 -14.69 -15.43
N TYR A 263 -31.43 -14.52 -14.15
CA TYR A 263 -32.80 -14.62 -13.65
C TYR A 263 -33.75 -13.61 -14.30
N TYR A 264 -33.32 -12.35 -14.41
CA TYR A 264 -34.08 -11.31 -15.11
C TYR A 264 -34.39 -11.72 -16.56
N ASN A 265 -33.38 -12.23 -17.27
CA ASN A 265 -33.51 -12.63 -18.67
C ASN A 265 -34.47 -13.81 -18.87
N ILE A 266 -34.38 -14.84 -18.01
CA ILE A 266 -35.33 -15.97 -18.03
C ILE A 266 -36.77 -15.50 -17.84
N ARG A 267 -37.00 -14.65 -16.82
CA ARG A 267 -38.34 -14.16 -16.51
C ARG A 267 -38.94 -13.39 -17.68
N LYS A 268 -38.13 -12.59 -18.36
CA LYS A 268 -38.56 -11.83 -19.53
C LYS A 268 -38.92 -12.76 -20.70
N ILE A 269 -38.14 -13.82 -20.96
CA ILE A 269 -38.42 -14.81 -22.04
C ILE A 269 -39.67 -15.63 -21.80
N LYS A 270 -39.94 -16.02 -20.56
CA LYS A 270 -41.15 -16.79 -20.22
C LYS A 270 -42.43 -15.97 -20.39
N ASN A 271 -42.35 -14.67 -20.13
CA ASN A 271 -43.50 -13.77 -20.19
C ASN A 271 -43.74 -13.16 -21.59
N MET A 272 -43.01 -13.63 -22.62
CA MET A 272 -43.18 -13.17 -23.98
C MET A 272 -44.46 -13.71 -24.62
N ASN A 273 -45.31 -12.80 -25.11
CA ASN A 273 -46.44 -13.16 -25.95
C ASN A 273 -46.01 -13.27 -27.41
N LEU A 274 -45.74 -14.51 -27.86
CA LEU A 274 -45.33 -14.82 -29.24
C LEU A 274 -46.29 -14.26 -30.30
N ALA A 275 -47.59 -14.33 -30.03
CA ALA A 275 -48.62 -13.88 -30.97
C ALA A 275 -48.60 -12.37 -31.18
N GLU A 276 -48.23 -11.60 -30.15
CA GLU A 276 -48.18 -10.14 -30.19
C GLU A 276 -46.93 -9.63 -30.93
N MET A 277 -45.77 -10.27 -30.70
CA MET A 277 -44.53 -9.92 -31.40
C MET A 277 -44.60 -10.22 -32.91
N MET A 278 -45.19 -11.34 -33.33
CA MET A 278 -45.37 -11.63 -34.76
C MET A 278 -46.40 -10.70 -35.42
N ARG A 279 -47.43 -10.26 -34.67
CA ARG A 279 -48.43 -9.30 -35.17
C ARG A 279 -47.82 -7.92 -35.41
N LEU A 280 -46.97 -7.43 -34.50
CA LEU A 280 -46.27 -6.15 -34.67
C LEU A 280 -45.40 -6.11 -35.93
N LYS A 281 -44.81 -7.24 -36.32
CA LYS A 281 -44.05 -7.39 -37.57
C LYS A 281 -44.90 -7.46 -38.84
N ALA A 282 -46.11 -7.98 -38.76
CA ALA A 282 -46.99 -8.11 -39.92
C ALA A 282 -47.69 -6.78 -40.30
N PHE A 283 -47.68 -5.80 -39.40
CA PHE A 283 -48.42 -4.53 -39.53
C PHE A 283 -47.53 -3.27 -39.36
N GLY A 284 -46.21 -3.43 -39.30
CA GLY A 284 -45.22 -2.34 -39.35
C GLY A 284 -44.30 -2.52 -40.55
#